data_AF-A0A841RD06-F1
#
_entry.id   AF-A0A841RD06-F1
#
_cell.length_a   1.000
_cell.length_b   1.000
_cell.length_c   1.000
_cell.angle_alpha   90.00
_cell.angle_beta   90.00
_cell.angle_gamma   90.00
#
_symmetry.space_group_name_H-M   'P 1'
#
loop_
_entity.id
_entity.type
_entity.pdbx_description
1 polymer ?
#
loop_
_entity_poly.entity_id
_entity_poly.type
_entity_poly.pdbx_seq_one_letter_code
_entity_poly.pdbx_strand_id
1 'polypeptide(L)'
;MVRLVRIILFFLSIIPIGAENTTFTLVSEIWPPFRISQNPGDCDDCGIDIDIINELERRLDITIEVEFCPWARALEEIKSGRSDLIIGFAYSEERAEYASYVPVSYTSVEPVFYTHTGSGASVGEYGDLADKSIGLSRDSVYFEPFNSDESLNKVYLKSEKQILDMLALGRLELAVGTNPNMAYDIARFGY
;
A
#
# COMPACT_ATOMS: atom_id res chain seq x y z
N MET A 1 4.51 66.20 38.53
CA MET A 1 4.89 65.42 39.73
C MET A 1 3.79 64.38 39.97
N VAL A 2 4.12 63.08 39.86
CA VAL A 2 3.40 61.88 40.38
C VAL A 2 1.99 61.58 39.80
N ARG A 3 1.89 60.65 38.83
CA ARG A 3 1.29 59.28 38.88
C ARG A 3 -0.18 59.20 39.33
N LEU A 4 -1.05 58.59 38.50
CA LEU A 4 -1.81 57.38 38.91
C LEU A 4 -2.47 56.66 37.71
N VAL A 5 -1.91 55.48 37.40
CA VAL A 5 -2.60 54.24 37.01
C VAL A 5 -3.57 54.30 35.81
N ARG A 6 -3.03 54.11 34.61
CA ARG A 6 -3.78 53.51 33.48
C ARG A 6 -3.95 52.02 33.77
N ILE A 7 -5.18 51.63 34.13
CA ILE A 7 -5.61 50.23 34.11
C ILE A 7 -5.62 49.82 32.63
N ILE A 8 -4.54 49.18 32.19
CA ILE A 8 -4.50 48.46 30.92
C ILE A 8 -5.31 47.19 31.17
N LEU A 9 -6.55 47.19 30.68
CA LEU A 9 -7.38 46.00 30.53
C LEU A 9 -6.61 45.02 29.65
N PHE A 10 -5.96 44.06 30.29
CA PHE A 10 -5.45 42.84 29.68
C PHE A 10 -6.67 42.02 29.25
N PHE A 11 -7.24 42.33 28.08
CA PHE A 11 -8.14 41.42 27.40
C PHE A 11 -7.29 40.23 26.97
N LEU A 12 -7.14 39.27 27.89
CA LEU A 12 -6.69 37.93 27.58
C LEU A 12 -7.80 37.33 26.72
N SER A 13 -7.71 37.53 25.41
CA SER A 13 -8.50 36.77 24.46
C SER A 13 -8.14 35.32 24.68
N ILE A 14 -9.03 34.62 25.39
CA ILE A 14 -9.13 33.18 25.37
C ILE A 14 -9.44 32.87 23.91
N ILE A 15 -8.40 32.68 23.10
CA ILE A 15 -8.56 32.03 21.81
C ILE A 15 -9.03 30.64 22.22
N PRO A 16 -10.26 30.23 21.89
CA PRO A 16 -10.57 28.82 21.96
C PRO A 16 -9.60 28.18 20.99
N ILE A 17 -8.59 27.50 21.53
CA ILE A 17 -7.92 26.44 20.80
C ILE A 17 -9.04 25.44 20.59
N GLY A 18 -9.80 25.63 19.50
CA GLY A 18 -10.50 24.52 18.92
C GLY A 18 -9.42 23.49 18.67
N ALA A 19 -9.58 22.30 19.25
CA ALA A 19 -8.80 21.16 18.80
C ALA A 19 -9.08 21.06 17.30
N GLU A 20 -8.14 21.55 16.50
CA GLU A 20 -8.14 21.29 15.07
C GLU A 20 -8.05 19.77 14.99
N ASN A 21 -9.09 19.13 14.47
CA ASN A 21 -9.07 17.68 14.29
C ASN A 21 -7.86 17.40 13.41
N THR A 22 -6.85 16.72 13.96
CA THR A 22 -5.63 16.47 13.22
C THR A 22 -5.99 15.56 12.05
N THR A 23 -5.90 16.09 10.84
CA THR A 23 -6.07 15.33 9.61
C THR A 23 -4.71 14.78 9.18
N PHE A 24 -4.66 13.48 8.91
CA PHE A 24 -3.52 12.79 8.32
C PHE A 24 -3.87 12.33 6.91
N THR A 25 -2.92 12.41 5.99
CA THR A 25 -3.07 11.85 4.65
C THR A 25 -2.46 10.46 4.61
N LEU A 26 -3.27 9.46 4.26
CA LEU A 26 -2.84 8.10 4.01
C LEU A 26 -2.80 7.82 2.51
N VAL A 27 -1.67 7.35 2.00
CA VAL A 27 -1.53 6.97 0.60
C VAL A 27 -1.35 5.47 0.46
N SER A 28 -2.02 4.86 -0.52
CA SER A 28 -1.81 3.45 -0.87
C SER A 28 -2.30 3.15 -2.29
N GLU A 29 -2.22 1.88 -2.70
CA GLU A 29 -2.83 1.41 -3.95
C GLU A 29 -4.10 0.60 -3.68
N ILE A 30 -4.95 0.49 -4.70
CA ILE A 30 -6.07 -0.46 -4.70
C ILE A 30 -5.49 -1.87 -4.73
N TRP A 31 -5.79 -2.65 -3.70
CA TRP A 31 -5.22 -3.98 -3.50
C TRP A 31 -6.25 -4.87 -2.79
N PRO A 32 -7.25 -5.40 -3.52
CA PRO A 32 -8.27 -6.27 -2.96
C PRO A 32 -7.65 -7.55 -2.34
N PRO A 33 -8.23 -8.10 -1.27
CA PRO A 33 -9.43 -7.65 -0.55
C PRO A 33 -9.17 -6.59 0.52
N PHE A 34 -7.94 -6.09 0.64
CA PHE A 34 -7.57 -5.15 1.70
C PHE A 34 -8.08 -3.74 1.43
N ARG A 35 -7.94 -3.29 0.18
CA ARG A 35 -8.34 -1.95 -0.27
C ARG A 35 -9.07 -2.10 -1.59
N ILE A 36 -10.38 -1.89 -1.56
CA ILE A 36 -11.28 -2.02 -2.69
C ILE A 36 -11.94 -0.66 -2.90
N SER A 37 -11.79 -0.12 -4.10
CA SER A 37 -12.55 1.07 -4.50
C SER A 37 -13.59 0.65 -5.54
N GLN A 38 -14.87 0.95 -5.28
CA GLN A 38 -15.92 0.69 -6.27
C GLN A 38 -15.78 1.62 -7.49
N ASN A 39 -15.37 2.87 -7.26
CA ASN A 39 -14.95 3.85 -8.26
C ASN A 39 -13.83 4.72 -7.67
N PRO A 40 -12.65 4.84 -8.31
CA PRO A 40 -11.60 5.74 -7.82
C PRO A 40 -12.11 7.18 -7.73
N GLY A 41 -12.24 7.71 -6.51
CA GLY A 41 -12.67 9.08 -6.23
C GLY A 41 -14.13 9.27 -5.78
N ASP A 42 -14.93 8.21 -5.67
CA ASP A 42 -16.22 8.24 -4.97
C ASP A 42 -16.07 7.68 -3.56
N CYS A 43 -16.75 8.28 -2.58
CA CYS A 43 -16.81 7.77 -1.22
C CYS A 43 -17.71 6.53 -1.15
N ASP A 44 -17.13 5.36 -1.45
CA ASP A 44 -17.57 4.01 -1.07
C ASP A 44 -16.37 3.02 -1.15
N ASP A 45 -15.23 3.41 -0.56
CA ASP A 45 -14.07 2.52 -0.40
C ASP A 45 -14.33 1.50 0.72
N CYS A 46 -13.88 0.26 0.54
CA CYS A 46 -14.06 -0.81 1.51
C CYS A 46 -12.88 -1.78 1.54
N GLY A 47 -12.92 -2.74 2.46
CA GLY A 47 -11.90 -3.77 2.63
C GLY A 47 -11.24 -3.71 3.99
N ILE A 48 -10.37 -4.69 4.23
CA ILE A 48 -9.76 -4.93 5.55
C ILE A 48 -9.02 -3.69 6.07
N ASP A 49 -8.27 -3.01 5.20
CA ASP A 49 -7.48 -1.85 5.61
C ASP A 49 -8.37 -0.63 5.87
N ILE A 50 -9.47 -0.48 5.12
CA ILE A 50 -10.45 0.58 5.35
C ILE A 50 -11.15 0.39 6.69
N ASP A 51 -11.52 -0.85 7.04
CA ASP A 51 -12.10 -1.17 8.34
C ASP A 51 -11.12 -0.86 9.50
N ILE A 52 -9.82 -1.12 9.29
CA ILE A 52 -8.77 -0.77 10.26
C ILE A 52 -8.64 0.75 10.40
N ILE A 53 -8.61 1.49 9.28
CA ILE A 53 -8.48 2.95 9.27
C ILE A 53 -9.67 3.59 9.99
N ASN A 54 -10.90 3.18 9.69
CA ASN A 54 -12.10 3.67 10.36
C ASN A 54 -12.06 3.43 11.87
N GLU A 55 -11.56 2.27 12.31
CA GLU A 55 -11.43 1.97 13.74
C GLU A 55 -10.30 2.78 14.40
N LEU A 56 -9.22 3.12 13.67
CA LEU A 56 -8.18 4.03 14.16
C LEU A 56 -8.72 5.44 14.36
N GLU A 57 -9.43 6.00 13.37
CA GLU A 57 -10.09 7.31 13.49
C GLU A 57 -11.00 7.34 14.72
N ARG A 58 -11.85 6.33 14.87
CA ARG A 58 -12.80 6.23 15.99
C ARG A 58 -12.11 6.14 17.36
N ARG A 59 -10.98 5.43 17.47
CA ARG A 59 -10.27 5.22 18.75
C ARG A 59 -9.40 6.41 19.14
N LEU A 60 -8.84 7.09 18.15
CA LEU A 60 -7.86 8.15 18.35
C LEU A 60 -8.47 9.56 18.25
N ASP A 61 -9.72 9.68 17.80
CA ASP A 61 -10.39 10.95 17.55
C ASP A 61 -9.58 11.82 16.56
N ILE A 62 -9.18 11.19 15.45
CA ILE A 62 -8.42 11.81 14.34
C ILE A 62 -9.17 11.62 13.03
N THR A 63 -8.73 12.33 11.99
CA THR A 63 -9.23 12.15 10.62
C THR A 63 -8.11 11.64 9.72
N ILE A 64 -8.39 10.64 8.90
CA ILE A 64 -7.45 10.03 7.95
C ILE A 64 -8.07 10.12 6.55
N GLU A 65 -7.48 10.95 5.69
CA GLU A 65 -7.87 11.07 4.29
C GLU A 65 -7.09 10.05 3.45
N VAL A 66 -7.80 9.11 2.83
CA VAL A 66 -7.19 8.05 2.02
C VAL A 66 -7.08 8.47 0.56
N GLU A 67 -5.87 8.41 0.02
CA GLU A 67 -5.58 8.67 -1.40
C GLU A 67 -5.04 7.41 -2.09
N PHE A 68 -5.70 7.01 -3.18
CA PHE A 68 -5.25 5.90 -4.00
C PHE A 68 -4.39 6.33 -5.19
N CYS A 69 -3.23 5.72 -5.34
CA CYS A 69 -2.37 5.87 -6.50
C CYS A 69 -1.56 4.60 -6.78
N PRO A 70 -0.87 4.47 -7.94
CA PRO A 70 -0.02 3.31 -8.20
C PRO A 70 1.05 3.12 -7.13
N TRP A 71 1.38 1.87 -6.77
CA TRP A 71 2.30 1.56 -5.65
C TRP A 71 3.60 2.37 -5.63
N ALA A 72 4.31 2.40 -6.76
CA ALA A 72 5.56 3.15 -6.89
C ALA A 72 5.41 4.64 -6.56
N ARG A 73 4.25 5.25 -6.87
CA ARG A 73 3.95 6.63 -6.50
C ARG A 73 3.69 6.75 -5.00
N ALA A 74 2.93 5.83 -4.40
CA ALA A 74 2.67 5.84 -2.95
C ALA A 74 3.98 5.77 -2.15
N LEU A 75 4.92 4.93 -2.58
CA LEU A 75 6.27 4.85 -2.00
C LEU A 75 7.00 6.20 -2.02
N GLU A 76 6.96 6.90 -3.15
CA GLU A 76 7.61 8.21 -3.32
C GLU A 76 6.92 9.32 -2.52
N GLU A 77 5.59 9.30 -2.40
CA GLU A 77 4.82 10.23 -1.55
C GLU A 77 5.27 10.11 -0.08
N ILE A 78 5.44 8.89 0.42
CA ILE A 78 5.95 8.64 1.78
C ILE A 78 7.41 9.05 1.93
N LYS A 79 8.27 8.64 1.00
CA LYS A 79 9.70 8.95 1.04
C LYS A 79 9.98 10.45 1.04
N SER A 80 9.16 11.22 0.33
CA SER A 80 9.26 12.68 0.25
C SER A 80 8.50 13.43 1.35
N GLY A 81 7.74 12.74 2.20
CA GLY A 81 6.93 13.35 3.26
C GLY A 81 5.71 14.12 2.75
N ARG A 82 5.21 13.82 1.54
CA ARG A 82 3.97 14.40 1.00
C ARG A 82 2.71 13.74 1.56
N SER A 83 2.83 12.52 2.10
CA SER A 83 1.77 11.82 2.83
C SER A 83 2.30 11.37 4.19
N ASP A 84 1.41 11.28 5.17
CA ASP A 84 1.76 10.97 6.55
C ASP A 84 1.82 9.45 6.82
N LEU A 85 0.91 8.70 6.18
CA LEU A 85 0.68 7.28 6.47
C LEU A 85 0.67 6.43 5.20
N ILE A 86 1.13 5.18 5.32
CA ILE A 86 1.01 4.14 4.28
C ILE A 86 0.63 2.82 4.94
N ILE A 87 -0.19 2.03 4.25
CA ILE A 87 -0.69 0.73 4.72
C ILE A 87 -0.45 -0.37 3.70
N GLY A 88 -0.38 -1.63 4.15
CA GLY A 88 0.10 -2.76 3.35
C GLY A 88 1.55 -2.60 2.88
N PHE A 89 2.37 -1.97 3.70
CA PHE A 89 3.75 -1.63 3.38
C PHE A 89 4.70 -2.76 3.82
N ALA A 90 5.12 -3.60 2.87
CA ALA A 90 6.04 -4.70 3.16
C ALA A 90 7.40 -4.18 3.64
N TYR A 91 7.94 -4.79 4.70
CA TYR A 91 9.21 -4.40 5.29
C TYR A 91 10.39 -4.64 4.34
N SER A 92 11.29 -3.66 4.26
CA SER A 92 12.67 -3.84 3.78
C SER A 92 13.60 -2.90 4.55
N GLU A 93 14.90 -3.23 4.60
CA GLU A 93 15.89 -2.36 5.26
C GLU A 93 15.93 -0.96 4.64
N GLU A 94 15.90 -0.87 3.31
CA GLU A 94 15.84 0.40 2.58
C GLU A 94 14.64 1.26 3.00
N ARG A 95 13.45 0.65 3.13
CA ARG A 95 12.23 1.36 3.51
C ARG A 95 12.25 1.84 4.95
N ALA A 96 12.91 1.09 5.83
CA ALA A 96 13.06 1.45 7.24
C ALA A 96 13.97 2.68 7.45
N GLU A 97 14.75 3.08 6.44
CA GLU A 97 15.58 4.31 6.52
C GLU A 97 14.75 5.59 6.48
N TYR A 98 13.57 5.56 5.84
CA TYR A 98 12.73 6.75 5.65
C TYR A 98 11.30 6.62 6.21
N ALA A 99 10.90 5.44 6.68
CA ALA A 99 9.58 5.20 7.23
C ALA A 99 9.65 4.43 8.55
N SER A 100 8.80 4.81 9.50
CA SER A 100 8.63 4.09 10.76
C SER A 100 7.53 3.04 10.63
N TYR A 101 7.80 1.83 11.11
CA TYR A 101 6.86 0.72 11.11
C TYR A 101 6.20 0.56 12.48
N VAL A 102 4.91 0.21 12.48
CA VAL A 102 4.26 -0.28 13.69
C VAL A 102 4.89 -1.63 14.10
N PRO A 103 5.12 -1.87 15.40
CA PRO A 103 5.89 -3.04 15.85
C PRO A 103 5.15 -4.37 15.67
N VAL A 104 3.82 -4.32 15.49
CA VAL A 104 2.96 -5.50 15.33
C VAL A 104 2.33 -5.44 13.95
N SER A 105 2.62 -6.45 13.12
CA SER A 105 1.91 -6.58 11.85
C SER A 105 0.46 -7.01 12.11
N TYR A 106 -0.47 -6.39 11.40
CA TYR A 106 -1.90 -6.75 11.46
C TYR A 106 -2.24 -7.93 10.54
N THR A 107 -1.38 -8.23 9.56
CA THR A 107 -1.55 -9.33 8.61
C THR A 107 -0.21 -9.77 8.03
N SER A 108 -0.18 -10.93 7.40
CA SER A 108 0.93 -11.40 6.58
C SER A 108 0.36 -12.00 5.29
N VAL A 109 0.96 -11.67 4.16
CA VAL A 109 0.64 -12.26 2.87
C VAL A 109 1.83 -13.06 2.36
N GLU A 110 1.57 -14.11 1.60
CA GLU A 110 2.61 -15.00 1.08
C GLU A 110 2.86 -14.72 -0.40
N PRO A 111 4.13 -14.52 -0.83
CA PRO A 111 4.48 -14.51 -2.23
C PRO A 111 4.16 -15.84 -2.89
N VAL A 112 3.51 -15.79 -4.05
CA VAL A 112 3.07 -16.97 -4.81
C VAL A 112 3.25 -16.75 -6.30
N PHE A 113 3.61 -17.81 -7.01
CA PHE A 113 3.66 -17.82 -8.46
C PHE A 113 2.36 -18.36 -9.04
N TYR A 114 1.85 -17.69 -10.06
CA TYR A 114 0.71 -18.09 -10.85
C TYR A 114 1.13 -18.36 -12.30
N THR A 115 0.48 -19.34 -12.90
CA THR A 115 0.65 -19.72 -14.31
C THR A 115 -0.67 -20.23 -14.85
N HIS A 116 -0.75 -20.51 -16.15
CA HIS A 116 -1.94 -21.10 -16.75
C HIS A 116 -2.29 -22.46 -16.13
N THR A 117 -3.58 -22.76 -16.06
CA THR A 117 -4.07 -24.08 -15.64
C THR A 117 -3.42 -25.19 -16.46
N GLY A 118 -2.90 -26.21 -15.78
CA GLY A 118 -2.16 -27.32 -16.40
C GLY A 118 -0.64 -27.09 -16.49
N SER A 119 -0.16 -25.85 -16.33
CA SER A 119 1.28 -25.52 -16.36
C SER A 119 1.94 -25.47 -14.98
N GLY A 120 1.20 -25.73 -13.89
CA GLY A 120 1.70 -25.62 -12.52
C GLY A 120 2.91 -26.52 -12.22
N ALA A 121 3.00 -27.69 -12.86
CA ALA A 121 4.15 -28.58 -12.70
C ALA A 121 5.46 -28.03 -13.32
N SER A 122 5.39 -26.91 -14.06
CA SER A 122 6.56 -26.27 -14.65
C SER A 122 7.36 -25.40 -13.67
N VAL A 123 6.91 -25.27 -12.41
CA VAL A 123 7.61 -24.58 -11.32
C VAL A 123 7.44 -25.40 -10.05
N GLY A 124 8.42 -26.26 -9.76
CA GLY A 124 8.51 -27.04 -8.53
C GLY A 124 9.60 -26.54 -7.57
N GLU A 125 10.64 -25.92 -8.11
CA GLU A 125 11.75 -25.34 -7.35
C GLU A 125 12.21 -24.00 -7.93
N TYR A 126 13.07 -23.29 -7.20
CA TYR A 126 13.53 -21.97 -7.60
C TYR A 126 14.27 -21.97 -8.95
N GLY A 127 15.02 -23.03 -9.26
CA GLY A 127 15.74 -23.17 -10.52
C GLY A 127 14.83 -23.19 -11.75
N ASP A 128 13.57 -23.60 -11.59
CA ASP A 128 12.58 -23.64 -12.66
C ASP A 128 12.14 -22.24 -13.12
N LEU A 129 12.48 -21.18 -12.36
CA LEU A 129 12.24 -19.80 -12.76
C LEU A 129 13.15 -19.35 -13.90
N ALA A 130 14.26 -20.05 -14.14
CA ALA A 130 15.18 -19.76 -15.23
C ALA A 130 14.45 -19.77 -16.58
N ASP A 131 14.84 -18.86 -17.46
CA ASP A 131 14.31 -18.66 -18.82
C ASP A 131 12.81 -18.29 -18.92
N LYS A 132 12.06 -18.28 -17.82
CA LYS A 132 10.64 -17.89 -17.81
C LYS A 132 10.48 -16.38 -17.77
N SER A 133 9.52 -15.86 -18.53
CA SER A 133 9.05 -14.48 -18.38
C SER A 133 8.15 -14.33 -17.15
N ILE A 134 8.58 -13.53 -16.17
CA ILE A 134 7.92 -13.38 -14.86
C ILE A 134 7.40 -11.97 -14.68
N GLY A 135 6.08 -11.78 -14.71
CA GLY A 135 5.47 -10.50 -14.37
C GLY A 135 5.44 -10.24 -12.87
N LEU A 136 5.81 -9.05 -12.46
CA LEU A 136 5.82 -8.60 -11.06
C LEU A 136 5.43 -7.14 -10.94
N SER A 137 4.93 -6.74 -9.77
CA SER A 137 4.58 -5.35 -9.52
C SER A 137 5.85 -4.54 -9.30
N ARG A 138 5.90 -3.35 -9.90
CA ARG A 138 7.05 -2.44 -9.82
C ARG A 138 7.29 -2.00 -8.38
N ASP A 139 8.55 -2.06 -7.96
CA ASP A 139 9.01 -1.68 -6.62
C ASP A 139 8.36 -2.50 -5.49
N SER A 140 7.73 -3.63 -5.80
CA SER A 140 7.30 -4.61 -4.82
C SER A 140 8.46 -5.46 -4.33
N VAL A 141 8.35 -5.93 -3.09
CA VAL A 141 9.33 -6.78 -2.43
C VAL A 141 8.64 -8.11 -2.12
N TYR A 142 9.27 -9.22 -2.51
CA TYR A 142 8.75 -10.57 -2.31
C TYR A 142 9.63 -11.35 -1.34
N PHE A 143 10.62 -12.10 -1.82
CA PHE A 143 11.49 -12.93 -1.01
C PHE A 143 12.90 -13.02 -1.61
N GLU A 144 13.89 -13.40 -0.80
CA GLU A 144 15.22 -13.75 -1.31
C GLU A 144 15.31 -15.25 -1.62
N PRO A 145 16.01 -15.66 -2.69
CA PRO A 145 16.86 -14.84 -3.56
C PRO A 145 16.12 -14.12 -4.70
N PHE A 146 14.80 -14.30 -4.84
CA PHE A 146 14.05 -13.77 -5.98
C PHE A 146 14.25 -12.27 -6.19
N ASN A 147 14.25 -11.45 -5.13
CA ASN A 147 14.40 -10.00 -5.29
C ASN A 147 15.77 -9.62 -5.86
N SER A 148 16.86 -10.18 -5.30
CA SER A 148 18.25 -9.84 -5.69
C SER A 148 18.76 -10.55 -6.95
N ASP A 149 18.05 -11.57 -7.45
CA ASP A 149 18.47 -12.32 -8.63
C ASP A 149 18.26 -11.54 -9.94
N GLU A 150 19.33 -10.96 -10.47
CA GLU A 150 19.32 -10.22 -11.74
C GLU A 150 19.34 -11.13 -12.98
N SER A 151 19.52 -12.46 -12.81
CA SER A 151 19.55 -13.40 -13.94
C SER A 151 18.16 -13.77 -14.47
N LEU A 152 17.12 -13.56 -13.66
CA LEU A 152 15.73 -13.85 -14.04
C LEU A 152 15.15 -12.81 -15.00
N ASN A 153 14.31 -13.27 -15.92
CA ASN A 153 13.57 -12.40 -16.84
C ASN A 153 12.33 -11.78 -16.17
N LYS A 154 12.56 -10.74 -15.36
CA LYS A 154 11.55 -10.00 -14.60
C LYS A 154 10.91 -8.87 -15.42
N VAL A 155 9.58 -8.88 -15.54
CA VAL A 155 8.78 -7.89 -16.29
C VAL A 155 7.98 -7.01 -15.32
N TYR A 156 8.51 -5.83 -15.02
CA TYR A 156 7.94 -4.89 -14.04
C TYR A 156 6.70 -4.14 -14.57
N LEU A 157 5.55 -4.39 -13.96
CA LEU A 157 4.24 -3.88 -14.35
C LEU A 157 3.64 -2.98 -13.27
N LYS A 158 2.61 -2.20 -13.64
CA LYS A 158 2.09 -1.13 -12.77
C LYS A 158 1.06 -1.59 -11.73
N SER A 159 0.46 -2.76 -11.93
CA SER A 159 -0.58 -3.31 -11.07
C SER A 159 -0.73 -4.82 -11.24
N GLU A 160 -1.18 -5.52 -10.20
CA GLU A 160 -1.47 -6.96 -10.25
C GLU A 160 -2.47 -7.31 -11.35
N LYS A 161 -3.49 -6.48 -11.56
CA LYS A 161 -4.42 -6.64 -12.69
C LYS A 161 -3.70 -6.67 -14.04
N GLN A 162 -2.74 -5.78 -14.27
CA GLN A 162 -1.99 -5.76 -15.53
C GLN A 162 -1.14 -7.04 -15.69
N ILE A 163 -0.56 -7.54 -14.60
CA ILE A 163 0.19 -8.80 -14.59
C ILE A 163 -0.73 -9.95 -14.99
N LEU A 164 -1.90 -10.06 -14.35
CA LEU A 164 -2.89 -11.09 -14.65
C LEU A 164 -3.40 -11.00 -16.10
N ASP A 165 -3.71 -9.80 -16.60
CA ASP A 165 -4.09 -9.58 -18.00
C ASP A 165 -3.00 -10.08 -18.97
N MET A 166 -1.73 -9.79 -18.68
CA MET A 166 -0.62 -10.22 -19.54
C MET A 166 -0.35 -11.72 -19.47
N LEU A 167 -0.48 -12.32 -18.28
CA LEU A 167 -0.43 -13.77 -18.12
C LEU A 167 -1.56 -14.43 -18.90
N ALA A 168 -2.81 -13.99 -18.71
CA ALA A 168 -3.97 -14.54 -19.41
C ALA A 168 -3.86 -14.45 -20.95
N LEU A 169 -3.22 -13.40 -21.47
CA LEU A 169 -2.95 -13.22 -22.90
C LEU A 169 -1.73 -14.00 -23.41
N GLY A 170 -1.07 -14.82 -22.57
CA GLY A 170 0.12 -15.58 -22.93
C GLY A 170 1.36 -14.73 -23.21
N ARG A 171 1.39 -13.49 -22.71
CA ARG A 171 2.54 -12.56 -22.84
C ARG A 171 3.56 -12.73 -21.71
N LEU A 172 3.20 -13.50 -20.70
CA LEU A 172 4.03 -13.91 -19.58
C LEU A 172 3.82 -15.40 -19.36
N GLU A 173 4.83 -16.10 -18.86
CA GLU A 173 4.71 -17.50 -18.45
C GLU A 173 4.34 -17.63 -16.97
N LEU A 174 4.84 -16.70 -16.16
CA LEU A 174 4.59 -16.61 -14.74
C LEU A 174 4.18 -15.21 -14.32
N ALA A 175 3.39 -15.16 -13.26
CA ALA A 175 3.14 -13.96 -12.49
C ALA A 175 3.55 -14.23 -11.04
N VAL A 176 4.25 -13.29 -10.41
CA VAL A 176 4.45 -13.29 -8.96
C VAL A 176 3.63 -12.18 -8.32
N GLY A 177 2.92 -12.54 -7.28
CA GLY A 177 2.14 -11.61 -6.45
C GLY A 177 1.94 -12.23 -5.09
N THR A 178 0.85 -11.88 -4.43
CA THR A 178 0.59 -12.36 -3.07
C THR A 178 -0.77 -13.03 -2.95
N ASN A 179 -0.88 -13.95 -1.98
CA ASN A 179 -2.14 -14.56 -1.57
C ASN A 179 -2.60 -13.89 -0.26
N PRO A 180 -3.86 -13.41 -0.14
CA PRO A 180 -5.02 -13.68 -0.99
C PRO A 180 -5.23 -12.78 -2.20
N ASN A 181 -4.40 -11.76 -2.42
CA ASN A 181 -4.70 -10.67 -3.36
C ASN A 181 -4.88 -11.12 -4.82
N MET A 182 -3.88 -11.79 -5.39
CA MET A 182 -3.98 -12.29 -6.76
C MET A 182 -5.06 -13.37 -6.88
N ALA A 183 -5.25 -14.23 -5.87
CA ALA A 183 -6.31 -15.23 -5.88
C ALA A 183 -7.71 -14.59 -5.87
N TYR A 184 -7.88 -13.50 -5.11
CA TYR A 184 -9.10 -12.70 -5.10
C TYR A 184 -9.37 -12.07 -6.47
N ASP A 185 -8.35 -11.44 -7.08
CA ASP A 185 -8.49 -10.84 -8.40
C ASP A 185 -8.74 -11.90 -9.49
N ILE A 186 -8.15 -13.09 -9.39
CA ILE A 186 -8.46 -14.23 -10.26
C ILE A 186 -9.93 -14.60 -10.19
N ALA A 187 -10.46 -14.81 -8.98
CA ALA A 187 -11.86 -15.14 -8.78
C ALA A 187 -12.80 -14.01 -9.25
N ARG A 188 -12.43 -12.75 -9.00
CA ARG A 188 -13.24 -11.57 -9.35
C ARG A 188 -13.31 -11.31 -10.85
N PHE A 189 -12.19 -11.43 -11.56
CA PHE A 189 -12.11 -11.13 -13.00
C PHE A 189 -12.41 -12.33 -13.88
N GLY A 190 -12.45 -13.55 -13.32
CA GLY A 190 -12.82 -14.76 -14.05
C GLY A 190 -11.72 -15.24 -14.99
N TYR A 191 -10.46 -15.18 -14.54
CA TYR A 191 -9.34 -15.83 -15.22
C TYR A 191 -9.39 -17.36 -15.07
#